data_AF-A0A1M5Y1Y7-F1
#
_entry.id   AF-A0A1M5Y1Y7-F1
#
_cell.length_a   1.000
_cell.length_b   1.000
_cell.length_c   1.000
_cell.angle_alpha   90.00
_cell.angle_beta   90.00
_cell.angle_gamma   90.00
#
_symmetry.space_group_name_H-M   'P 1'
#
loop_
_entity.id
_entity.type
_entity.pdbx_description
1 polymer ?
#
loop_
_entity_poly.entity_id
_entity_poly.type
_entity_poly.pdbx_seq_one_letter_code
_entity_poly.pdbx_strand_id
1 'polypeptide(L)'
;MNWKKPFIASIISLTFMTVLAMGCNKADETPAPQTTGPQLTETPKVSYVGDTSCKACHTETYDSTIHTKHYDAFKPLADFPLEKPLGEITIFDTANKDTPTSTKLDLSKAKIYGVMMNDYIIAEIPKEAGFKNTLYRVGALKKTNDKWTVESPKQADIDKDGKPDWTAESFTCGKCHAPGIETASPSYGVSCESCHGPGGNHVSATDKKATMSPETAKTSCANCHESNPAKDEQGNYTTNNHYGTRNYFASKHAQSSQLNQCLTCHTTHKANANGSLLPADKPTDVCAKCHAGTNFDLDKLMWKNPTDPYNHITRDHSFGAMKYEDLQDDPATKPIEIKNPTFIELIKKQLPEATK
;
A
#
# COMPACT_ATOMS: atom_id res chain seq x y z
N MET A 1 -55.15 46.66 -5.49
CA MET A 1 -54.81 46.89 -6.91
C MET A 1 -55.39 45.74 -7.71
N ASN A 2 -56.39 46.02 -8.54
CA ASN A 2 -57.26 45.03 -9.20
C ASN A 2 -56.53 44.27 -10.31
N TRP A 3 -56.44 42.94 -10.21
CA TRP A 3 -56.06 42.06 -11.33
C TRP A 3 -57.32 41.42 -11.92
N LYS A 4 -57.60 41.70 -13.20
CA LYS A 4 -58.65 41.03 -13.98
C LYS A 4 -58.02 40.20 -15.11
N LYS A 5 -58.24 38.86 -15.01
CA LYS A 5 -58.62 37.89 -16.09
C LYS A 5 -57.61 37.59 -17.23
N PRO A 6 -57.83 36.53 -18.07
CA PRO A 6 -58.13 35.13 -17.74
C PRO A 6 -57.36 34.10 -18.63
N PHE A 7 -57.56 32.82 -18.28
CA PHE A 7 -57.29 31.55 -19.00
C PHE A 7 -57.74 31.49 -20.48
N ILE A 8 -57.06 30.63 -21.28
CA ILE A 8 -57.52 29.70 -22.37
C ILE A 8 -56.23 29.04 -22.96
N ALA A 9 -55.88 27.76 -22.71
CA ALA A 9 -56.28 26.52 -23.43
C ALA A 9 -56.03 26.61 -24.96
N SER A 10 -55.54 25.64 -25.75
CA SER A 10 -54.95 24.30 -25.60
C SER A 10 -54.59 23.85 -27.04
N ILE A 11 -53.70 22.84 -27.18
CA ILE A 11 -53.72 21.79 -28.23
C ILE A 11 -53.10 22.04 -29.64
N ILE A 12 -51.98 21.32 -29.86
CA ILE A 12 -51.65 20.36 -30.95
C ILE A 12 -51.84 20.82 -32.42
N SER A 13 -50.75 20.84 -33.20
CA SER A 13 -50.70 20.07 -34.46
C SER A 13 -49.28 19.83 -34.96
N LEU A 14 -49.12 18.62 -35.48
CA LEU A 14 -47.91 17.92 -35.88
C LEU A 14 -47.67 18.12 -37.40
N THR A 15 -46.40 18.11 -37.82
CA THR A 15 -45.87 17.58 -39.11
C THR A 15 -46.29 18.20 -40.46
N PHE A 16 -45.30 18.70 -41.23
CA PHE A 16 -44.82 18.21 -42.55
C PHE A 16 -43.89 19.29 -43.16
N MET A 17 -42.57 19.08 -43.21
CA MET A 17 -41.79 18.47 -44.30
C MET A 17 -41.43 19.44 -45.46
N THR A 18 -40.13 19.76 -45.52
CA THR A 18 -39.27 20.03 -46.69
C THR A 18 -39.57 21.19 -47.64
N VAL A 19 -38.61 22.12 -47.83
CA VAL A 19 -37.93 22.40 -49.11
C VAL A 19 -36.55 23.05 -48.86
N LEU A 20 -35.62 22.68 -49.73
CA LEU A 20 -34.18 22.92 -49.87
C LEU A 20 -33.67 24.37 -49.90
N ALA A 21 -32.42 24.48 -49.41
CA ALA A 21 -31.24 25.14 -49.99
C ALA A 21 -31.35 26.54 -50.63
N MET A 22 -30.68 27.51 -50.01
CA MET A 22 -29.60 28.32 -50.60
C MET A 22 -29.12 29.36 -49.58
N GLY A 23 -27.83 29.34 -49.24
CA GLY A 23 -27.23 30.35 -48.36
C GLY A 23 -25.79 30.01 -48.00
N CYS A 24 -24.88 30.16 -48.96
CA CYS A 24 -23.44 29.99 -48.78
C CYS A 24 -22.81 31.10 -47.93
N ASN A 25 -21.70 30.72 -47.27
CA ASN A 25 -20.53 31.53 -46.92
C ASN A 25 -20.63 32.51 -45.76
N LYS A 26 -20.39 32.00 -44.55
CA LYS A 26 -19.36 32.59 -43.67
C LYS A 26 -18.31 31.53 -43.40
N ALA A 27 -17.06 31.89 -43.63
CA ALA A 27 -15.91 31.07 -43.31
C ALA A 27 -15.85 30.85 -41.79
N ASP A 28 -16.02 29.59 -41.37
CA ASP A 28 -15.63 29.17 -40.04
C ASP A 28 -14.10 29.14 -39.98
N GLU A 29 -13.54 29.96 -39.11
CA GLU A 29 -12.13 29.86 -38.73
C GLU A 29 -11.85 28.43 -38.26
N THR A 30 -10.96 27.76 -38.98
CA THR A 30 -10.50 26.42 -38.63
C THR A 30 -9.87 26.46 -37.23
N PRO A 31 -10.29 25.60 -36.29
CA PRO A 31 -9.59 25.47 -35.02
C PRO A 31 -8.14 25.08 -35.30
N ALA A 32 -7.19 25.83 -34.74
CA ALA A 32 -5.78 25.51 -34.83
C ALA A 32 -5.52 24.04 -34.43
N PRO A 33 -4.64 23.30 -35.12
CA PRO A 33 -4.31 21.93 -34.74
C PRO A 33 -3.79 21.90 -33.31
N GLN A 34 -4.47 21.14 -32.44
CA GLN A 34 -3.93 20.78 -31.14
C GLN A 34 -2.57 20.11 -31.36
N THR A 35 -1.55 20.62 -30.66
CA THR A 35 -0.23 20.00 -30.57
C THR A 35 -0.39 18.52 -30.23
N THR A 36 0.02 17.68 -31.16
CA THR A 36 0.19 16.24 -30.99
C THR A 36 0.90 15.96 -29.67
N GLY A 37 0.27 15.17 -28.79
CA GLY A 37 0.91 14.66 -27.58
C GLY A 37 2.18 13.84 -27.89
N PRO A 38 2.95 13.44 -26.86
CA PRO A 38 4.20 12.73 -27.06
C PRO A 38 4.01 11.50 -27.97
N GLN A 39 4.71 11.48 -29.10
CA GLN A 39 4.67 10.38 -30.06
C GLN A 39 5.47 9.20 -29.49
N LEU A 40 4.79 8.24 -28.89
CA LEU A 40 5.38 6.97 -28.48
C LEU A 40 5.57 6.12 -29.74
N THR A 41 6.81 5.79 -30.08
CA THR A 41 7.15 5.09 -31.33
C THR A 41 6.93 3.58 -31.31
N GLU A 42 6.55 2.97 -30.17
CA GLU A 42 6.18 1.55 -30.09
C GLU A 42 5.17 1.33 -28.96
N THR A 43 4.41 0.23 -29.02
CA THR A 43 3.49 -0.20 -27.96
C THR A 43 4.26 -0.22 -26.63
N PRO A 44 3.84 0.55 -25.60
CA PRO A 44 4.66 0.74 -24.41
C PRO A 44 4.77 -0.57 -23.63
N LYS A 45 5.95 -1.18 -23.65
CA LYS A 45 6.29 -2.28 -22.76
C LYS A 45 6.34 -1.73 -21.34
N VAL A 46 5.51 -2.28 -20.44
CA VAL A 46 5.58 -1.97 -19.01
C VAL A 46 7.01 -2.28 -18.54
N SER A 47 7.73 -1.24 -18.10
CA SER A 47 9.12 -1.36 -17.69
C SER A 47 9.35 -0.54 -16.43
N TYR A 48 9.82 -1.21 -15.39
CA TYR A 48 10.32 -0.60 -14.18
C TYR A 48 11.80 -0.28 -14.35
N VAL A 49 12.22 0.91 -13.93
CA VAL A 49 13.58 1.43 -14.16
C VAL A 49 14.37 1.68 -12.88
N GLY A 50 13.73 1.52 -11.71
CA GLY A 50 14.34 1.68 -10.39
C GLY A 50 14.68 3.13 -10.03
N ASP A 51 14.94 3.36 -8.75
CA ASP A 51 15.09 4.72 -8.21
C ASP A 51 16.33 5.45 -8.73
N THR A 52 17.39 4.73 -9.10
CA THR A 52 18.60 5.31 -9.68
C THR A 52 18.28 6.11 -10.95
N SER A 53 17.33 5.61 -11.77
CA SER A 53 16.88 6.31 -12.97
C SER A 53 16.11 7.58 -12.63
N CYS A 54 15.32 7.56 -11.55
CA CYS A 54 14.60 8.73 -11.05
C CYS A 54 15.55 9.78 -10.46
N LYS A 55 16.55 9.36 -9.67
CA LYS A 55 17.56 10.22 -9.03
C LYS A 55 18.31 11.10 -10.03
N ALA A 56 18.56 10.59 -11.23
CA ALA A 56 19.29 11.30 -12.29
C ALA A 56 18.65 12.64 -12.68
N CYS A 57 17.31 12.78 -12.54
CA CYS A 57 16.58 14.02 -12.80
C CYS A 57 15.93 14.63 -11.55
N HIS A 58 15.64 13.82 -10.52
CA HIS A 58 14.93 14.23 -9.30
C HIS A 58 15.79 14.04 -8.04
N THR A 59 17.00 14.60 -8.05
CA THR A 59 18.00 14.39 -6.99
C THR A 59 17.51 14.85 -5.61
N GLU A 60 16.98 16.07 -5.48
CA GLU A 60 16.50 16.60 -4.20
C GLU A 60 15.36 15.76 -3.60
N THR A 61 14.40 15.36 -4.45
CA THR A 61 13.29 14.49 -4.03
C THR A 61 13.79 13.13 -3.59
N TYR A 62 14.71 12.53 -4.34
CA TYR A 62 15.30 11.23 -4.01
C TYR A 62 16.05 11.31 -2.68
N ASP A 63 16.96 12.28 -2.54
CA ASP A 63 17.80 12.44 -1.33
C ASP A 63 16.94 12.68 -0.07
N SER A 64 15.75 13.25 -0.21
CA SER A 64 14.79 13.38 0.90
C SER A 64 13.98 12.09 1.14
N THR A 65 13.60 11.36 0.09
CA THR A 65 12.71 10.18 0.18
C THR A 65 13.41 8.96 0.76
N ILE A 66 14.72 8.81 0.53
CA ILE A 66 15.50 7.67 1.07
C ILE A 66 15.59 7.65 2.61
N HIS A 67 15.22 8.73 3.27
CA HIS A 67 15.17 8.83 4.73
C HIS A 67 13.79 8.50 5.33
N THR A 68 12.86 8.04 4.49
CA THR A 68 11.51 7.66 4.93
C THR A 68 11.47 6.21 5.37
N LYS A 69 10.56 5.90 6.31
CA LYS A 69 10.32 4.51 6.74
C LYS A 69 9.88 3.57 5.61
N HIS A 70 9.29 4.11 4.53
CA HIS A 70 9.00 3.31 3.35
C HIS A 70 10.27 2.81 2.68
N TYR A 71 11.26 3.68 2.50
CA TYR A 71 12.54 3.29 1.93
C TYR A 71 13.30 2.32 2.86
N ASP A 72 13.16 2.50 4.18
CA ASP A 72 13.75 1.60 5.18
C ASP A 72 13.08 0.21 5.26
N ALA A 73 11.93 -0.01 4.60
CA ALA A 73 11.19 -1.28 4.67
C ALA A 73 11.94 -2.45 4.01
N PHE A 74 12.91 -2.16 3.14
CA PHE A 74 13.73 -3.19 2.50
C PHE A 74 15.14 -2.69 2.24
N LYS A 75 16.14 -3.45 2.68
CA LYS A 75 17.54 -3.07 2.58
C LYS A 75 18.40 -4.17 1.97
N PRO A 76 19.54 -3.83 1.34
CA PRO A 76 20.54 -4.81 0.95
C PRO A 76 21.02 -5.61 2.18
N LEU A 77 21.31 -6.89 2.01
CA LEU A 77 21.89 -7.70 3.11
C LEU A 77 23.27 -7.17 3.56
N ALA A 78 24.00 -6.50 2.66
CA ALA A 78 25.30 -5.91 2.97
C ALA A 78 25.25 -4.83 4.08
N ASP A 79 24.09 -4.22 4.32
CA ASP A 79 23.89 -3.23 5.39
C ASP A 79 23.87 -3.87 6.79
N PHE A 80 23.85 -5.21 6.86
CA PHE A 80 23.77 -5.99 8.09
C PHE A 80 25.09 -6.75 8.29
N PRO A 81 26.07 -6.19 9.00
CA PRO A 81 27.35 -6.86 9.24
C PRO A 81 27.14 -8.12 10.07
N LEU A 82 27.25 -9.28 9.42
CA LEU A 82 27.02 -10.57 10.05
C LEU A 82 28.22 -10.98 10.93
N GLU A 83 27.94 -11.60 12.07
CA GLU A 83 28.97 -12.15 12.96
C GLU A 83 29.71 -13.32 12.33
N LYS A 84 28.98 -14.14 11.58
CA LYS A 84 29.49 -15.30 10.86
C LYS A 84 29.14 -15.18 9.39
N PRO A 85 29.99 -15.67 8.47
CA PRO A 85 29.63 -15.73 7.06
C PRO A 85 28.41 -16.63 6.87
N LEU A 86 27.62 -16.31 5.84
CA LEU A 86 26.54 -17.16 5.39
C LEU A 86 27.09 -18.52 4.93
N GLY A 87 26.28 -19.57 5.08
CA GLY A 87 26.64 -20.93 4.68
C GLY A 87 25.42 -21.76 4.31
N GLU A 88 25.65 -23.07 4.21
CA GLU A 88 24.60 -24.06 3.94
C GLU A 88 23.70 -24.27 5.16
N ILE A 89 22.39 -24.18 4.93
CA ILE A 89 21.34 -24.50 5.88
C ILE A 89 20.36 -25.49 5.25
N THR A 90 19.81 -26.41 6.04
CA THR A 90 18.66 -27.23 5.60
C THR A 90 17.39 -26.48 5.97
N ILE A 91 16.56 -26.16 4.99
CA ILE A 91 15.31 -25.42 5.18
C ILE A 91 14.11 -26.29 4.84
N PHE A 92 13.00 -26.09 5.56
CA PHE A 92 11.73 -26.78 5.35
C PHE A 92 10.65 -25.83 4.82
N ASP A 93 9.90 -26.27 3.81
CA ASP A 93 8.81 -25.50 3.20
C ASP A 93 7.58 -25.47 4.13
N THR A 94 7.27 -24.31 4.73
CA THR A 94 6.07 -24.17 5.57
C THR A 94 4.78 -23.98 4.78
N ALA A 95 4.88 -23.74 3.47
CA ALA A 95 3.71 -23.62 2.59
C ALA A 95 3.18 -24.98 2.12
N ASN A 96 4.01 -26.04 2.16
CA ASN A 96 3.59 -27.41 1.90
C ASN A 96 3.14 -28.07 3.21
N LYS A 97 1.82 -28.18 3.40
CA LYS A 97 1.21 -28.78 4.60
C LYS A 97 0.96 -30.28 4.47
N ASP A 98 1.04 -30.83 3.25
CA ASP A 98 0.66 -32.21 2.97
C ASP A 98 1.84 -33.16 3.19
N THR A 99 3.05 -32.74 2.85
CA THR A 99 4.27 -33.54 3.03
C THR A 99 5.45 -32.64 3.37
N PRO A 100 6.19 -32.90 4.47
CA PRO A 100 7.41 -32.19 4.80
C PRO A 100 8.38 -32.23 3.63
N THR A 101 8.68 -31.05 3.08
CA THR A 101 9.60 -30.88 1.95
C THR A 101 10.76 -30.03 2.43
N SER A 102 11.99 -30.51 2.23
CA SER A 102 13.19 -29.79 2.63
C SER A 102 14.25 -29.78 1.55
N THR A 103 15.16 -28.81 1.64
CA THR A 103 16.32 -28.72 0.77
C THR A 103 17.49 -28.08 1.50
N LYS A 104 18.70 -28.33 1.00
CA LYS A 104 19.90 -27.61 1.42
C LYS A 104 20.05 -26.34 0.59
N LEU A 105 20.13 -25.20 1.27
CA LEU A 105 20.33 -23.90 0.66
C LEU A 105 21.63 -23.28 1.17
N ASP A 106 22.59 -23.05 0.28
CA ASP A 106 23.77 -22.26 0.59
C ASP A 106 23.45 -20.78 0.43
N LEU A 107 23.20 -20.09 1.56
CA LEU A 107 22.85 -18.68 1.56
C LEU A 107 23.97 -17.79 0.98
N SER A 108 25.23 -18.24 0.97
CA SER A 108 26.32 -17.47 0.37
C SER A 108 26.29 -17.46 -1.16
N LYS A 109 25.58 -18.42 -1.77
CA LYS A 109 25.46 -18.58 -3.23
C LYS A 109 24.03 -18.36 -3.73
N ALA A 110 23.05 -18.40 -2.84
CA ALA A 110 21.65 -18.21 -3.16
C ALA A 110 21.41 -16.80 -3.72
N LYS A 111 20.38 -16.68 -4.56
CA LYS A 111 19.90 -15.38 -5.01
C LYS A 111 19.13 -14.70 -3.88
N ILE A 112 19.85 -13.89 -3.10
CA ILE A 112 19.28 -13.07 -2.03
C ILE A 112 18.84 -11.73 -2.62
N TYR A 113 17.59 -11.36 -2.40
CA TYR A 113 17.05 -10.06 -2.81
C TYR A 113 17.41 -8.96 -1.80
N GLY A 114 17.44 -9.30 -0.51
CA GLY A 114 17.74 -8.36 0.56
C GLY A 114 17.08 -8.75 1.87
N VAL A 115 16.89 -7.74 2.73
CA VAL A 115 16.36 -7.87 4.08
C VAL A 115 15.11 -7.01 4.19
N MET A 116 13.98 -7.68 4.41
CA MET A 116 12.68 -7.06 4.62
C MET A 116 12.50 -6.69 6.09
N MET A 117 12.09 -5.45 6.33
CA MET A 117 11.80 -4.86 7.65
C MET A 117 12.95 -4.95 8.66
N ASN A 118 14.20 -4.96 8.16
CA ASN A 118 15.41 -5.17 8.97
C ASN A 118 15.43 -6.50 9.76
N ASP A 119 14.60 -7.46 9.37
CA ASP A 119 14.35 -8.69 10.15
C ASP A 119 14.47 -9.94 9.27
N TYR A 120 13.86 -9.98 8.07
CA TYR A 120 13.79 -11.21 7.29
C TYR A 120 14.63 -11.17 6.00
N ILE A 121 15.52 -12.15 5.84
CA ILE A 121 16.25 -12.37 4.58
C ILE A 121 15.31 -12.98 3.55
N ILE A 122 15.19 -12.34 2.39
CA ILE A 122 14.38 -12.80 1.27
C ILE A 122 15.28 -13.43 0.21
N ALA A 123 14.98 -14.68 -0.16
CA ALA A 123 15.75 -15.41 -1.17
C ALA A 123 14.86 -16.20 -2.12
N GLU A 124 15.41 -16.48 -3.30
CA GLU A 124 14.84 -17.41 -4.26
C GLU A 124 15.21 -18.85 -3.91
N ILE A 125 14.21 -19.74 -3.88
CA ILE A 125 14.40 -21.18 -3.75
C ILE A 125 14.39 -21.81 -5.15
N PRO A 126 15.39 -22.63 -5.50
CA PRO A 126 15.42 -23.32 -6.79
C PRO A 126 14.17 -24.20 -6.99
N LYS A 127 13.59 -24.18 -8.19
CA LYS A 127 12.33 -24.89 -8.49
C LYS A 127 12.46 -26.40 -8.32
N GLU A 128 13.65 -26.93 -8.60
CA GLU A 128 14.01 -28.33 -8.42
C GLU A 128 13.95 -28.81 -6.96
N ALA A 129 13.90 -27.90 -5.99
CA ALA A 129 13.72 -28.25 -4.57
C ALA A 129 12.31 -28.77 -4.24
N GLY A 130 11.34 -28.63 -5.17
CA GLY A 130 9.97 -29.11 -4.96
C GLY A 130 9.14 -28.26 -3.99
N PHE A 131 9.60 -27.05 -3.67
CA PHE A 131 8.87 -26.12 -2.80
C PHE A 131 7.64 -25.57 -3.52
N LYS A 132 6.60 -25.22 -2.76
CA LYS A 132 5.34 -24.73 -3.31
C LYS A 132 5.47 -23.36 -4.00
N ASN A 133 6.37 -22.52 -3.49
CA ASN A 133 6.67 -21.21 -4.06
C ASN A 133 8.15 -21.13 -4.45
N THR A 134 8.56 -20.01 -5.04
CA THR A 134 9.97 -19.73 -5.36
C THR A 134 10.58 -18.63 -4.50
N LEU A 135 9.77 -17.86 -3.78
CA LEU A 135 10.22 -16.75 -2.93
C LEU A 135 9.80 -17.00 -1.49
N TYR A 136 10.77 -16.93 -0.59
CA TYR A 136 10.57 -17.19 0.84
C TYR A 136 11.39 -16.23 1.70
N ARG A 137 10.92 -16.08 2.95
CA ARG A 137 11.73 -15.63 4.07
C ARG A 137 12.54 -16.83 4.56
N VAL A 138 13.86 -16.79 4.39
CA VAL A 138 14.75 -17.94 4.64
C VAL A 138 15.65 -17.77 5.85
N GLY A 139 15.64 -16.60 6.48
CA GLY A 139 16.40 -16.31 7.69
C GLY A 139 15.84 -15.10 8.40
N ALA A 140 15.96 -15.07 9.72
CA ALA A 140 15.72 -13.89 10.54
C ALA A 140 17.04 -13.32 11.06
N LEU A 141 17.13 -12.00 11.09
CA LEU A 141 18.28 -11.25 11.58
C LEU A 141 18.07 -10.87 13.03
N LYS A 142 19.05 -11.19 13.86
CA LYS A 142 19.04 -10.81 15.26
C LYS A 142 20.27 -9.99 15.58
N LYS A 143 20.04 -8.78 16.06
CA LYS A 143 21.13 -7.88 16.46
C LYS A 143 21.67 -8.30 17.83
N THR A 144 22.96 -8.59 17.87
CA THR A 144 23.72 -8.85 19.09
C THR A 144 24.89 -7.86 19.14
N ASN A 145 24.79 -6.85 20.03
CA ASN A 145 25.69 -5.68 20.03
C ASN A 145 25.66 -4.95 18.67
N ASP A 146 26.82 -4.78 18.03
CA ASP A 146 26.95 -4.12 16.73
C ASP A 146 26.98 -5.09 15.53
N LYS A 147 26.73 -6.39 15.78
CA LYS A 147 26.71 -7.43 14.74
C LYS A 147 25.36 -8.12 14.66
N TRP A 148 25.14 -8.80 13.54
CA TRP A 148 23.91 -9.54 13.27
C TRP A 148 24.18 -11.04 13.16
N THR A 149 23.29 -11.84 13.74
CA THR A 149 23.27 -13.29 13.51
C THR A 149 22.06 -13.65 12.65
N VAL A 150 22.20 -14.71 11.86
CA VAL A 150 21.09 -15.27 11.10
C VAL A 150 20.56 -16.49 11.87
N GLU A 151 19.28 -16.48 12.18
CA GLU A 151 18.54 -17.56 12.85
C GLU A 151 17.37 -18.01 11.95
N SER A 152 16.74 -19.14 12.27
CA SER A 152 15.50 -19.54 11.58
C SER A 152 14.42 -18.48 11.77
N PRO A 153 13.66 -18.09 10.72
CA PRO A 153 12.53 -17.19 10.85
C PRO A 153 11.51 -17.63 11.90
N LYS A 154 11.32 -18.95 12.02
CA LYS A 154 10.48 -19.57 13.03
C LYS A 154 11.05 -20.92 13.42
N GLN A 155 10.97 -21.26 14.69
CA GLN A 155 11.29 -22.61 15.17
C GLN A 155 10.01 -23.44 15.15
N ALA A 156 10.00 -24.54 14.39
CA ALA A 156 8.89 -25.48 14.32
C ALA A 156 9.42 -26.87 14.00
N ASP A 157 8.80 -27.92 14.52
CA ASP A 157 9.10 -29.32 14.16
C ASP A 157 8.18 -29.71 12.99
N ILE A 158 8.68 -29.55 11.75
CA ILE A 158 7.91 -29.72 10.52
C ILE A 158 7.81 -31.19 10.13
N ASP A 159 8.88 -31.95 10.32
CA ASP A 159 8.92 -33.38 10.00
C ASP A 159 8.50 -34.31 11.15
N LYS A 160 8.23 -33.74 12.33
CA LYS A 160 7.77 -34.44 13.55
C LYS A 160 8.82 -35.39 14.12
N ASP A 161 10.11 -35.09 13.93
CA ASP A 161 11.21 -35.85 14.51
C ASP A 161 11.53 -35.48 15.96
N GLY A 162 10.82 -34.50 16.52
CA GLY A 162 11.00 -34.00 17.89
C GLY A 162 12.08 -32.92 18.03
N LYS A 163 12.66 -32.42 16.93
CA LYS A 163 13.64 -31.33 16.92
C LYS A 163 13.07 -30.12 16.17
N PRO A 164 13.50 -28.90 16.53
CA PRO A 164 13.09 -27.73 15.77
C PRO A 164 13.87 -27.65 14.44
N ASP A 165 13.11 -27.43 13.37
CA ASP A 165 13.61 -27.22 12.03
C ASP A 165 13.81 -25.75 11.70
N TRP A 166 14.71 -25.52 10.75
CA TRP A 166 14.84 -24.21 10.11
C TRP A 166 13.77 -24.06 9.03
N THR A 167 12.97 -23.01 9.10
CA THR A 167 11.81 -22.83 8.24
C THR A 167 12.06 -21.86 7.10
N ALA A 168 11.48 -22.15 5.94
CA ALA A 168 11.28 -21.20 4.86
C ALA A 168 9.84 -20.70 4.94
N GLU A 169 9.66 -19.46 5.39
CA GLU A 169 8.35 -18.87 5.62
C GLU A 169 7.82 -18.13 4.40
N SER A 170 6.50 -18.12 4.24
CA SER A 170 5.83 -17.48 3.12
C SER A 170 6.26 -16.01 2.92
N PHE A 171 6.41 -15.60 1.66
CA PHE A 171 6.74 -14.23 1.22
C PHE A 171 5.50 -13.31 1.14
N THR A 172 4.34 -13.69 1.68
CA THR A 172 3.10 -12.89 1.58
C THR A 172 3.23 -11.44 2.06
N CYS A 173 4.14 -11.16 3.01
CA CYS A 173 4.45 -9.80 3.49
C CYS A 173 5.14 -8.92 2.43
N GLY A 174 5.82 -9.53 1.47
CA GLY A 174 6.62 -8.87 0.45
C GLY A 174 5.82 -8.00 -0.51
N LYS A 175 4.53 -8.28 -0.68
CA LYS A 175 3.62 -7.44 -1.50
C LYS A 175 3.61 -5.98 -1.07
N CYS A 176 3.83 -5.71 0.22
CA CYS A 176 3.84 -4.35 0.76
C CYS A 176 5.25 -3.88 1.13
N HIS A 177 6.10 -4.78 1.61
CA HIS A 177 7.43 -4.40 2.13
C HIS A 177 8.55 -4.58 1.11
N ALA A 178 8.30 -5.29 0.01
CA ALA A 178 9.23 -5.48 -1.09
C ALA A 178 8.49 -5.58 -2.46
N PRO A 179 7.58 -4.63 -2.77
CA PRO A 179 6.70 -4.71 -3.94
C PRO A 179 7.47 -4.78 -5.27
N GLY A 180 8.69 -4.26 -5.32
CA GLY A 180 9.53 -4.29 -6.51
C GLY A 180 9.99 -5.68 -6.92
N ILE A 181 9.99 -6.66 -5.99
CA ILE A 181 10.37 -8.05 -6.32
C ILE A 181 9.35 -8.68 -7.28
N GLU A 182 8.05 -8.53 -7.00
CA GLU A 182 6.99 -9.13 -7.82
C GLU A 182 6.88 -8.47 -9.21
N THR A 183 7.25 -7.20 -9.31
CA THR A 183 7.23 -6.45 -10.57
C THR A 183 8.57 -6.49 -11.33
N ALA A 184 9.55 -7.23 -10.81
CA ALA A 184 10.92 -7.30 -11.33
C ALA A 184 11.57 -5.91 -11.49
N SER A 185 11.23 -4.96 -10.61
CA SER A 185 11.90 -3.66 -10.53
C SER A 185 13.35 -3.82 -10.06
N PRO A 186 14.30 -3.01 -10.56
CA PRO A 186 15.64 -2.91 -9.98
C PRO A 186 15.63 -2.40 -8.52
N SER A 187 14.58 -1.68 -8.11
CA SER A 187 14.36 -1.28 -6.71
C SER A 187 13.35 -2.23 -6.05
N TYR A 188 13.83 -3.18 -5.26
CA TYR A 188 12.99 -4.23 -4.65
C TYR A 188 12.06 -3.71 -3.54
N GLY A 189 12.48 -2.70 -2.79
CA GLY A 189 11.69 -2.12 -1.70
C GLY A 189 10.50 -1.26 -2.15
N VAL A 190 9.95 -0.50 -1.20
CA VAL A 190 9.01 0.58 -1.51
C VAL A 190 9.78 1.73 -2.15
N SER A 191 9.57 1.92 -3.45
CA SER A 191 10.37 2.79 -4.32
C SER A 191 9.49 3.88 -4.98
N CYS A 192 10.09 4.76 -5.78
CA CYS A 192 9.36 5.76 -6.55
C CYS A 192 8.22 5.11 -7.36
N GLU A 193 8.52 3.97 -7.98
CA GLU A 193 7.60 3.26 -8.87
C GLU A 193 6.53 2.46 -8.11
N SER A 194 6.71 2.23 -6.81
CA SER A 194 5.65 1.65 -5.96
C SER A 194 4.47 2.60 -5.80
N CYS A 195 4.70 3.91 -5.87
CA CYS A 195 3.66 4.92 -5.83
C CYS A 195 3.30 5.44 -7.22
N HIS A 196 4.30 5.79 -8.03
CA HIS A 196 4.07 6.44 -9.32
C HIS A 196 3.79 5.47 -10.47
N GLY A 197 3.98 4.16 -10.27
CA GLY A 197 3.90 3.14 -11.31
C GLY A 197 5.17 3.05 -12.17
N PRO A 198 5.15 2.24 -13.23
CA PRO A 198 6.32 1.98 -14.08
C PRO A 198 6.85 3.24 -14.76
N GLY A 199 8.13 3.56 -14.54
CA GLY A 199 8.77 4.79 -15.01
C GLY A 199 9.40 4.71 -16.40
N GLY A 200 9.42 3.55 -17.05
CA GLY A 200 10.13 3.33 -18.32
C GLY A 200 9.79 4.34 -19.41
N ASN A 201 8.51 4.53 -19.71
CA ASN A 201 8.05 5.48 -20.72
C ASN A 201 8.38 6.93 -20.34
N HIS A 202 8.31 7.26 -19.05
CA HIS A 202 8.63 8.59 -18.55
C HIS A 202 10.10 8.93 -18.76
N VAL A 203 11.00 8.01 -18.41
CA VAL A 203 12.44 8.20 -18.58
C VAL A 203 12.81 8.32 -20.07
N SER A 204 12.23 7.49 -20.93
CA SER A 204 12.53 7.45 -22.37
C SER A 204 11.91 8.60 -23.17
N ALA A 205 10.91 9.30 -22.66
CA ALA A 205 10.21 10.34 -23.40
C ALA A 205 11.07 11.61 -23.58
N THR A 206 11.00 12.19 -24.78
CA THR A 206 11.59 13.51 -25.08
C THR A 206 10.86 14.61 -24.31
N ASP A 207 9.52 14.60 -24.33
CA ASP A 207 8.68 15.40 -23.45
C ASP A 207 8.09 14.50 -22.35
N LYS A 208 8.51 14.76 -21.12
CA LYS A 208 8.16 13.96 -19.94
C LYS A 208 6.84 14.41 -19.30
N LYS A 209 6.26 15.52 -19.73
CA LYS A 209 5.02 16.05 -19.15
C LYS A 209 3.87 15.07 -19.33
N ALA A 210 3.10 14.86 -18.26
CA ALA A 210 1.92 13.97 -18.24
C ALA A 210 2.17 12.50 -18.62
N THR A 211 3.43 12.06 -18.66
CA THR A 211 3.79 10.65 -18.92
C THR A 211 3.64 9.75 -17.70
N MET A 212 3.47 10.34 -16.51
CA MET A 212 3.08 9.65 -15.28
C MET A 212 1.85 10.33 -14.68
N SER A 213 0.90 9.54 -14.20
CA SER A 213 -0.36 10.03 -13.64
C SER A 213 -0.22 10.38 -12.16
N PRO A 214 -0.56 11.62 -11.74
CA PRO A 214 -0.66 11.95 -10.32
C PRO A 214 -1.72 11.13 -9.58
N GLU A 215 -2.77 10.67 -10.28
CA GLU A 215 -3.82 9.85 -9.68
C GLU A 215 -3.32 8.46 -9.28
N THR A 216 -2.38 7.89 -10.06
CA THR A 216 -1.70 6.64 -9.68
C THR A 216 -0.98 6.81 -8.35
N ALA A 217 -0.20 7.89 -8.20
CA ALA A 217 0.48 8.19 -6.94
C ALA A 217 -0.50 8.39 -5.78
N LYS A 218 -1.60 9.11 -6.01
CA LYS A 218 -2.62 9.39 -4.99
C LYS A 218 -3.34 8.13 -4.48
N THR A 219 -3.63 7.20 -5.38
CA THR A 219 -4.37 5.97 -5.04
C THR A 219 -3.47 4.83 -4.58
N SER A 220 -2.18 4.86 -4.93
CA SER A 220 -1.20 3.82 -4.59
C SER A 220 -1.07 3.50 -3.10
N CYS A 221 -1.40 4.45 -2.22
CA CYS A 221 -1.34 4.24 -0.77
C CYS A 221 -2.16 3.01 -0.36
N ALA A 222 -3.32 2.82 -0.97
CA ALA A 222 -4.24 1.74 -0.65
C ALA A 222 -3.78 0.37 -1.17
N ASN A 223 -2.74 0.29 -2.02
CA ASN A 223 -2.17 -0.99 -2.46
C ASN A 223 -1.49 -1.74 -1.31
N CYS A 224 -1.07 -1.01 -0.27
CA CYS A 224 -0.44 -1.56 0.93
C CYS A 224 -1.18 -1.16 2.19
N HIS A 225 -1.72 0.07 2.24
CA HIS A 225 -2.49 0.58 3.36
C HIS A 225 -4.00 0.38 3.19
N GLU A 226 -4.39 -0.85 2.93
CA GLU A 226 -5.81 -1.22 2.82
C GLU A 226 -6.58 -0.91 4.10
N SER A 227 -7.84 -0.54 3.95
CA SER A 227 -8.73 -0.20 5.06
C SER A 227 -9.88 -1.20 5.09
N ASN A 228 -9.54 -2.50 5.13
CA ASN A 228 -10.49 -3.58 4.93
C ASN A 228 -10.51 -4.54 6.13
N PRO A 229 -11.63 -4.66 6.86
CA PRO A 229 -11.82 -5.74 7.81
C PRO A 229 -11.97 -7.06 7.04
N ALA A 230 -11.37 -8.12 7.56
CA ALA A 230 -11.46 -9.48 7.02
C ALA A 230 -12.27 -10.36 7.96
N LYS A 231 -12.83 -11.47 7.48
CA LYS A 231 -13.47 -12.44 8.36
C LYS A 231 -12.45 -13.47 8.86
N ASP A 232 -12.51 -13.81 10.14
CA ASP A 232 -11.80 -14.96 10.68
C ASP A 232 -12.47 -16.29 10.28
N GLU A 233 -11.89 -17.42 10.70
CA GLU A 233 -12.44 -18.76 10.43
C GLU A 233 -13.83 -18.98 11.05
N GLN A 234 -14.18 -18.21 12.07
CA GLN A 234 -15.47 -18.23 12.77
C GLN A 234 -16.49 -17.29 12.12
N GLY A 235 -16.09 -16.52 11.11
CA GLY A 235 -16.93 -15.58 10.38
C GLY A 235 -17.06 -14.20 11.02
N ASN A 236 -16.34 -13.90 12.11
CA ASN A 236 -16.34 -12.58 12.72
C ASN A 236 -15.51 -11.61 11.88
N TYR A 237 -15.96 -10.37 11.75
CA TYR A 237 -15.11 -9.33 11.20
C TYR A 237 -13.95 -9.09 12.16
N THR A 238 -12.75 -9.00 11.62
CA THR A 238 -11.52 -8.67 12.31
C THR A 238 -10.88 -7.50 11.61
N THR A 239 -10.31 -6.58 12.37
CA THR A 239 -9.51 -5.54 11.71
C THR A 239 -8.22 -6.15 11.22
N ASN A 240 -8.01 -6.12 9.91
CA ASN A 240 -6.72 -6.46 9.33
C ASN A 240 -5.73 -5.39 9.77
N ASN A 241 -4.69 -5.82 10.47
CA ASN A 241 -3.94 -4.94 11.36
C ASN A 241 -2.45 -4.86 11.05
N HIS A 242 -1.88 -5.67 10.14
CA HIS A 242 -0.53 -5.39 9.64
C HIS A 242 -0.51 -4.46 8.40
N TYR A 243 -1.62 -4.38 7.65
CA TYR A 243 -1.70 -3.69 6.35
C TYR A 243 -2.75 -2.57 6.38
N GLY A 244 -2.45 -1.41 6.98
CA GLY A 244 -3.06 -0.16 6.51
C GLY A 244 -3.72 0.81 7.47
N THR A 245 -4.63 1.63 6.92
CA THR A 245 -5.27 2.77 7.62
C THR A 245 -6.51 2.30 8.35
N ARG A 246 -6.34 1.44 9.38
CA ARG A 246 -7.42 0.77 10.11
C ARG A 246 -8.65 1.67 10.33
N ASN A 247 -9.82 1.22 9.89
CA ASN A 247 -11.10 1.91 10.05
C ASN A 247 -11.17 3.33 9.46
N TYR A 248 -10.26 3.71 8.55
CA TYR A 248 -10.31 5.03 7.93
C TYR A 248 -11.63 5.27 7.21
N PHE A 249 -12.20 4.23 6.57
CA PHE A 249 -13.53 4.27 5.96
C PHE A 249 -14.65 4.76 6.89
N ALA A 250 -14.52 4.52 8.21
CA ALA A 250 -15.51 4.95 9.20
C ALA A 250 -15.38 6.43 9.57
N SER A 251 -14.26 7.07 9.24
CA SER A 251 -14.00 8.45 9.61
C SER A 251 -14.80 9.45 8.76
N LYS A 252 -15.10 10.61 9.37
CA LYS A 252 -15.63 11.78 8.63
C LYS A 252 -14.62 12.32 7.62
N HIS A 253 -13.31 12.09 7.84
CA HIS A 253 -12.27 12.51 6.91
C HIS A 253 -12.35 11.72 5.59
N ALA A 254 -12.55 10.40 5.65
CA ALA A 254 -12.72 9.58 4.45
C ALA A 254 -13.98 9.94 3.64
N GLN A 255 -15.02 10.43 4.32
CA GLN A 255 -16.29 10.80 3.70
C GLN A 255 -16.32 12.25 3.17
N SER A 256 -15.29 13.05 3.44
CA SER A 256 -15.26 14.45 3.07
C SER A 256 -14.66 14.65 1.67
N SER A 257 -15.44 15.25 0.77
CA SER A 257 -14.96 15.67 -0.55
C SER A 257 -14.03 16.89 -0.51
N GLN A 258 -13.92 17.55 0.64
CA GLN A 258 -13.07 18.73 0.83
C GLN A 258 -11.62 18.38 1.18
N LEU A 259 -11.32 17.10 1.43
CA LEU A 259 -10.00 16.64 1.82
C LEU A 259 -9.29 15.96 0.65
N ASN A 260 -7.98 16.17 0.54
CA ASN A 260 -7.15 15.44 -0.41
C ASN A 260 -6.75 14.05 0.15
N GLN A 261 -7.72 13.35 0.76
CA GLN A 261 -7.55 12.04 1.38
C GLN A 261 -6.32 11.98 2.30
N CYS A 262 -5.49 10.94 2.18
CA CYS A 262 -4.29 10.69 2.98
C CYS A 262 -3.32 11.89 2.96
N LEU A 263 -3.16 12.54 1.80
CA LEU A 263 -2.22 13.64 1.58
C LEU A 263 -2.63 14.95 2.28
N THR A 264 -3.82 15.00 2.89
CA THR A 264 -4.20 16.11 3.77
C THR A 264 -3.31 16.11 5.03
N CYS A 265 -3.03 14.93 5.58
CA CYS A 265 -2.30 14.76 6.83
C CYS A 265 -0.87 14.25 6.60
N HIS A 266 -0.65 13.52 5.52
CA HIS A 266 0.64 12.90 5.19
C HIS A 266 1.36 13.65 4.07
N THR A 267 2.68 13.51 4.05
CA THR A 267 3.55 13.91 2.93
C THR A 267 4.23 12.68 2.36
N THR A 268 4.74 12.71 1.12
CA THR A 268 5.29 11.51 0.46
C THR A 268 6.78 11.59 0.18
N HIS A 269 7.34 12.80 0.07
CA HIS A 269 8.73 13.00 -0.35
C HIS A 269 9.65 13.47 0.76
N LYS A 270 9.16 13.59 1.99
CA LYS A 270 9.94 14.06 3.13
C LYS A 270 9.54 13.35 4.40
N ALA A 271 10.53 12.84 5.12
CA ALA A 271 10.35 12.36 6.47
C ALA A 271 10.38 13.51 7.49
N ASN A 272 9.63 13.36 8.57
CA ASN A 272 9.85 14.10 9.80
C ASN A 272 11.06 13.52 10.58
N ALA A 273 11.39 14.07 11.74
CA ALA A 273 12.56 13.67 12.53
C ALA A 273 12.58 12.18 12.92
N ASN A 274 11.43 11.50 12.90
CA ASN A 274 11.29 10.08 13.23
C ASN A 274 11.20 9.18 11.99
N GLY A 275 11.47 9.69 10.77
CA GLY A 275 11.35 8.92 9.53
C GLY A 275 9.92 8.83 8.99
N SER A 276 8.93 9.39 9.69
CA SER A 276 7.52 9.27 9.35
C SER A 276 7.09 10.28 8.29
N LEU A 277 6.13 9.89 7.46
CA LEU A 277 5.53 10.69 6.39
C LEU A 277 4.49 11.70 6.91
N LEU A 278 4.88 12.53 7.87
CA LEU A 278 4.08 13.62 8.41
C LEU A 278 4.75 14.97 8.12
N PRO A 279 3.99 16.02 7.80
CA PRO A 279 4.55 17.35 7.55
C PRO A 279 5.05 18.05 8.83
N ALA A 280 4.87 17.45 10.01
CA ALA A 280 5.35 17.93 11.29
C ALA A 280 5.82 16.76 12.17
N ASP A 281 6.71 17.05 13.14
CA ASP A 281 7.22 16.03 14.07
C ASP A 281 6.16 15.58 15.06
N LYS A 282 5.34 16.52 15.56
CA LYS A 282 4.22 16.24 16.45
C LYS A 282 2.95 16.06 15.61
N PRO A 283 2.28 14.89 15.67
CA PRO A 283 1.05 14.68 14.91
C PRO A 283 -0.06 15.70 15.25
N THR A 284 -0.13 16.16 16.50
CA THR A 284 -1.10 17.19 16.94
C THR A 284 -0.99 18.49 16.15
N ASP A 285 0.20 18.85 15.69
CA ASP A 285 0.44 20.09 14.94
C ASP A 285 -0.13 19.99 13.52
N VAL A 286 -0.26 18.76 12.99
CA VAL A 286 -0.96 18.51 11.73
C VAL A 286 -2.46 18.71 11.91
N CYS A 287 -3.04 18.17 13.00
CA CYS A 287 -4.46 18.30 13.32
C CYS A 287 -4.88 19.76 13.57
N ALA A 288 -4.04 20.51 14.27
CA ALA A 288 -4.30 21.91 14.65
C ALA A 288 -4.50 22.84 13.45
N LYS A 289 -4.04 22.47 12.25
CA LYS A 289 -4.25 23.26 11.01
C LYS A 289 -5.73 23.42 10.65
N CYS A 290 -6.58 22.46 10.99
CA CYS A 290 -8.02 22.50 10.73
C CYS A 290 -8.84 22.54 12.02
N HIS A 291 -8.30 22.03 13.13
CA HIS A 291 -8.98 21.94 14.42
C HIS A 291 -8.34 22.88 15.45
N ALA A 292 -8.13 24.15 15.09
CA ALA A 292 -7.48 25.13 15.94
C ALA A 292 -8.18 25.28 17.31
N GLY A 293 -7.38 25.42 18.37
CA GLY A 293 -7.89 25.61 19.74
C GLY A 293 -8.48 24.36 20.40
N THR A 294 -8.42 23.20 19.74
CA THR A 294 -8.87 21.92 20.33
C THR A 294 -7.67 21.16 20.89
N ASN A 295 -7.79 20.67 22.12
CA ASN A 295 -6.84 19.72 22.67
C ASN A 295 -7.24 18.30 22.25
N PHE A 296 -6.34 17.57 21.60
CA PHE A 296 -6.59 16.20 21.15
C PHE A 296 -5.92 15.21 22.07
N ASP A 297 -6.68 14.20 22.48
CA ASP A 297 -6.12 12.97 23.03
C ASP A 297 -5.99 11.95 21.90
N LEU A 298 -4.82 11.91 21.27
CA LEU A 298 -4.56 11.01 20.14
C LEU A 298 -4.60 9.53 20.55
N ASP A 299 -4.34 9.20 21.81
CA ASP A 299 -4.42 7.81 22.28
C ASP A 299 -5.88 7.35 22.43
N LYS A 300 -6.83 8.28 22.61
CA LYS A 300 -8.27 7.98 22.52
C LYS A 300 -8.80 8.01 21.09
N LEU A 301 -8.41 8.99 20.29
CA LEU A 301 -8.93 9.18 18.92
C LEU A 301 -8.33 8.19 17.93
N MET A 302 -7.05 7.87 18.11
CA MET A 302 -6.25 6.99 17.25
C MET A 302 -5.56 5.95 18.14
N TRP A 303 -6.39 5.18 18.82
CA TRP A 303 -5.95 4.20 19.81
C TRP A 303 -5.07 3.12 19.18
N LYS A 304 -4.19 2.56 20.02
CA LYS A 304 -3.32 1.44 19.64
C LYS A 304 -3.99 0.14 20.01
N ASN A 305 -3.86 -0.87 19.17
CA ASN A 305 -4.38 -2.20 19.47
C ASN A 305 -3.70 -2.77 20.74
N PRO A 306 -4.45 -3.01 21.84
CA PRO A 306 -3.87 -3.63 23.03
C PRO A 306 -3.50 -5.10 22.82
N THR A 307 -4.08 -5.77 21.82
CA THR A 307 -3.76 -7.16 21.46
C THR A 307 -2.61 -7.27 20.45
N ASP A 308 -1.90 -6.18 20.14
CA ASP A 308 -0.71 -6.21 19.28
C ASP A 308 0.57 -6.51 20.07
N PRO A 309 1.05 -7.77 20.11
CA PRO A 309 2.24 -8.12 20.87
C PRO A 309 3.53 -7.53 20.31
N TYR A 310 3.54 -7.09 19.05
CA TYR A 310 4.76 -6.62 18.36
C TYR A 310 4.77 -5.11 18.11
N ASN A 311 3.73 -4.37 18.54
CA ASN A 311 3.56 -2.92 18.30
C ASN A 311 3.87 -2.54 16.84
N HIS A 312 3.43 -3.40 15.92
CA HIS A 312 3.65 -3.34 14.48
C HIS A 312 2.35 -3.07 13.71
N ILE A 313 1.24 -2.94 14.44
CA ILE A 313 -0.08 -2.55 13.94
C ILE A 313 -0.18 -1.03 13.96
N THR A 314 -0.70 -0.46 12.87
CA THR A 314 -0.97 0.98 12.77
C THR A 314 -2.04 1.41 13.77
N ARG A 315 -1.92 2.65 14.28
CA ARG A 315 -2.98 3.26 15.09
C ARG A 315 -4.30 3.29 14.32
N ASP A 316 -5.41 3.26 15.05
CA ASP A 316 -6.73 3.43 14.46
C ASP A 316 -6.86 4.78 13.71
N HIS A 317 -7.47 4.75 12.52
CA HIS A 317 -7.72 5.92 11.67
C HIS A 317 -9.23 6.21 11.53
N SER A 318 -10.09 5.67 12.40
CA SER A 318 -11.50 6.10 12.48
C SER A 318 -11.64 7.48 13.11
N PHE A 319 -10.60 7.96 13.81
CA PHE A 319 -10.57 9.24 14.53
C PHE A 319 -11.70 9.35 15.57
N GLY A 320 -11.89 8.27 16.34
CA GLY A 320 -12.91 8.16 17.38
C GLY A 320 -14.30 7.74 16.90
N ALA A 321 -14.49 7.50 15.61
CA ALA A 321 -15.74 6.95 15.09
C ALA A 321 -15.93 5.47 15.46
N MET A 322 -14.83 4.74 15.69
CA MET A 322 -14.81 3.36 16.18
C MET A 322 -13.84 3.27 17.36
N LYS A 323 -14.36 3.46 18.58
CA LYS A 323 -13.56 3.31 19.79
C LYS A 323 -13.32 1.84 20.09
N TYR A 324 -12.22 1.54 20.79
CA TYR A 324 -11.85 0.16 21.12
C TYR A 324 -12.93 -0.52 21.97
N GLU A 325 -13.38 0.14 23.03
CA GLU A 325 -14.41 -0.34 23.96
C GLU A 325 -15.77 -0.61 23.31
N ASP A 326 -16.03 0.02 22.16
CA ASP A 326 -17.29 -0.12 21.43
C ASP A 326 -17.24 -1.32 20.47
N LEU A 327 -16.09 -1.92 20.19
CA LEU A 327 -15.97 -3.04 19.23
C LEU A 327 -16.64 -4.32 19.71
N GLN A 328 -16.77 -4.48 21.02
CA GLN A 328 -17.25 -5.70 21.68
C GLN A 328 -16.39 -6.92 21.33
N ASP A 329 -15.08 -6.71 21.15
CA ASP A 329 -14.13 -7.79 20.91
C ASP A 329 -14.05 -8.71 22.12
N ASP A 330 -13.79 -10.00 21.88
CA ASP A 330 -13.42 -10.91 22.97
C ASP A 330 -11.95 -10.69 23.32
N PRO A 331 -11.64 -10.19 24.54
CA PRO A 331 -10.25 -9.94 24.96
C PRO A 331 -9.37 -11.19 24.98
N ALA A 332 -9.97 -12.38 24.93
CA ALA A 332 -9.25 -13.65 24.86
C ALA A 332 -8.83 -14.05 23.43
N THR A 333 -9.30 -13.34 22.39
CA THR A 333 -8.99 -13.64 20.98
C THR A 333 -7.80 -12.81 20.47
N LYS A 334 -7.06 -13.36 19.49
CA LYS A 334 -5.78 -12.80 19.01
C LYS A 334 -5.88 -11.76 17.87
N PRO A 335 -6.98 -11.67 17.08
CA PRO A 335 -7.26 -10.48 16.28
C PRO A 335 -8.31 -9.59 16.97
N ILE A 336 -8.27 -8.27 16.73
CA ILE A 336 -9.35 -7.38 17.20
C ILE A 336 -10.60 -7.69 16.38
N GLU A 337 -11.53 -8.41 16.99
CA GLU A 337 -12.85 -8.67 16.42
C GLU A 337 -13.71 -7.39 16.42
N ILE A 338 -14.66 -7.33 15.50
CA ILE A 338 -15.71 -6.31 15.46
C ILE A 338 -17.03 -7.06 15.55
N LYS A 339 -17.56 -7.16 16.77
CA LYS A 339 -18.85 -7.82 17.05
C LYS A 339 -20.00 -6.84 17.18
N ASN A 340 -19.71 -5.55 17.38
CA ASN A 340 -20.73 -4.52 17.46
C ASN A 340 -21.58 -4.45 16.17
N PRO A 341 -22.91 -4.67 16.25
CA PRO A 341 -23.78 -4.70 15.08
C PRO A 341 -23.78 -3.40 14.28
N THR A 342 -23.67 -2.25 14.93
CA THR A 342 -23.63 -0.94 14.26
C THR A 342 -22.38 -0.80 13.39
N PHE A 343 -21.23 -1.28 13.85
CA PHE A 343 -20.00 -1.25 13.06
C PHE A 343 -20.01 -2.30 11.94
N ILE A 344 -20.60 -3.47 12.19
CA ILE A 344 -20.80 -4.47 11.13
C ILE A 344 -21.66 -3.89 9.99
N GLU A 345 -22.77 -3.22 10.30
CA GLU A 345 -23.59 -2.56 9.27
C GLU A 345 -22.85 -1.42 8.56
N LEU A 346 -22.01 -0.67 9.29
CA LEU A 346 -21.16 0.36 8.69
C LEU A 346 -20.15 -0.24 7.69
N ILE A 347 -19.50 -1.34 8.06
CA ILE A 347 -18.59 -2.09 7.19
C ILE A 347 -19.33 -2.54 5.94
N LYS A 348 -20.50 -3.17 6.09
CA LYS A 348 -21.29 -3.64 4.93
C LYS A 348 -21.67 -2.51 3.98
N LYS A 349 -22.00 -1.33 4.53
CA LYS A 349 -22.38 -0.16 3.76
C LYS A 349 -21.20 0.47 3.01
N GLN A 350 -20.05 0.59 3.67
CA GLN A 350 -18.89 1.33 3.13
C GLN A 350 -17.94 0.44 2.32
N LEU A 351 -17.93 -0.87 2.60
CA LEU A 351 -17.04 -1.86 2.01
C LEU A 351 -17.84 -3.10 1.57
N PRO A 352 -18.71 -2.98 0.56
CA PRO A 352 -19.55 -4.09 0.12
C PRO A 352 -18.75 -5.33 -0.31
N GLU A 353 -17.54 -5.14 -0.85
CA GLU A 353 -16.66 -6.26 -1.24
C GLU A 353 -16.11 -7.02 -0.03
N ALA A 354 -15.94 -6.38 1.14
CA ALA A 354 -15.50 -7.04 2.37
C ALA A 354 -16.58 -7.97 2.97
N THR A 355 -17.80 -7.95 2.41
CA THR A 355 -18.94 -8.76 2.89
C THR A 355 -19.13 -10.06 2.13
N LYS A 356 -18.57 -10.16 0.91
CA LYS A 356 -18.52 -11.37 0.10
C LYS A 356 -17.58 -12.38 0.74
#